data_AF-A0A1J4SQ61-F1
#
_entry.id   AF-A0A1J4SQ61-F1
#
_cell.length_a   1.000
_cell.length_b   1.000
_cell.length_c   1.000
_cell.angle_alpha   90.00
_cell.angle_beta   90.00
_cell.angle_gamma   90.00
#
_symmetry.space_group_name_H-M   'P 1'
#
loop_
_entity.id
_entity.type
_entity.pdbx_description
1 polymer ?
#
loop_
_entity_poly.entity_id
_entity_poly.type
_entity_poly.pdbx_seq_one_letter_code
_entity_poly.pdbx_strand_id
1 'polypeptide(L)'
;MIILLKALQLVSTLLTVYMWVVIVSALLSWVNPDPYNPIVRFLRNATEPLYSRIRRMFPFIVLGGFDLSPIVVIFAVQILSALIDRLVFDMAMNARMMGALSSFLMG
;
A
#
# COMPACT_ATOMS: atom_id res chain seq x y z
N MET A 1 -23.29 0.42 5.61
CA MET A 1 -22.71 0.09 4.29
C MET A 1 -21.81 1.20 3.74
N ILE A 2 -22.31 2.43 3.53
CA ILE A 2 -21.51 3.53 2.93
C ILE A 2 -20.25 3.86 3.76
N ILE A 3 -20.36 3.92 5.09
CA ILE A 3 -19.21 4.19 5.99
C ILE A 3 -18.11 3.13 5.80
N LEU A 4 -18.48 1.85 5.68
CA LEU A 4 -17.54 0.75 5.46
C LEU A 4 -16.80 0.91 4.13
N LEU A 5 -17.52 1.21 3.04
CA LEU A 5 -16.91 1.45 1.73
C LEU A 5 -15.92 2.61 1.78
N LYS A 6 -16.27 3.70 2.46
CA LYS A 6 -15.36 4.86 2.64
C LYS A 6 -14.14 4.52 3.48
N ALA A 7 -14.29 3.74 4.54
CA ALA A 7 -13.17 3.28 5.35
C ALA A 7 -12.20 2.40 4.53
N LEU A 8 -12.72 1.46 3.74
CA LEU A 8 -11.89 0.61 2.87
C LEU A 8 -11.17 1.42 1.78
N GLN A 9 -11.84 2.39 1.15
CA GLN A 9 -11.22 3.31 0.20
C GLN A 9 -10.10 4.13 0.84
N LEU A 10 -10.31 4.61 2.08
CA LEU A 10 -9.26 5.32 2.82
C LEU A 10 -8.04 4.42 3.05
N VAL A 11 -8.24 3.15 3.42
CA VAL A 11 -7.13 2.19 3.59
C VAL A 11 -6.37 1.99 2.29
N SER A 12 -7.07 1.78 1.16
CA SER A 12 -6.42 1.63 -0.15
C SER A 12 -5.62 2.89 -0.55
N THR A 13 -6.17 4.07 -0.26
CA THR A 13 -5.48 5.35 -0.49
C THR A 13 -4.22 5.46 0.37
N LEU A 14 -4.28 5.11 1.66
CA LEU A 14 -3.13 5.12 2.56
C LEU A 14 -2.04 4.12 2.12
N LEU A 15 -2.44 2.94 1.65
CA LEU A 15 -1.52 1.97 1.05
C LEU A 15 -0.82 2.53 -0.19
N THR A 16 -1.56 3.21 -1.06
CA THR A 16 -1.01 3.87 -2.25
C THR A 16 -0.01 4.97 -1.88
N VAL A 17 -0.34 5.80 -0.88
CA VAL A 17 0.59 6.83 -0.37
C VAL A 17 1.84 6.17 0.23
N TYR A 18 1.67 5.11 1.02
CA TYR A 18 2.79 4.36 1.59
C TYR A 18 3.67 3.71 0.51
N MET A 19 3.09 3.23 -0.60
CA MET A 19 3.85 2.75 -1.76
C MET A 19 4.80 3.83 -2.29
N TRP A 20 4.32 5.07 -2.44
CA TRP A 20 5.17 6.20 -2.86
C TRP A 20 6.27 6.51 -1.85
N VAL A 21 5.97 6.45 -0.54
CA VAL A 21 6.98 6.57 0.52
C VAL A 21 8.08 5.51 0.35
N VAL A 22 7.71 4.26 0.09
CA VAL A 22 8.64 3.14 -0.13
C VAL A 22 9.47 3.34 -1.40
N ILE A 23 8.85 3.78 -2.50
CA ILE A 23 9.55 4.08 -3.76
C ILE A 23 10.58 5.19 -3.56
N VAL A 24 10.19 6.32 -2.96
CA VAL A 24 11.11 7.43 -2.70
C VAL A 24 12.23 7.00 -1.76
N SER A 25 11.92 6.24 -0.71
CA SER A 25 12.92 5.67 0.21
C SER A 25 13.92 4.77 -0.53
N ALA A 26 13.46 3.94 -1.47
CA ALA A 26 14.31 3.05 -2.25
C ALA A 26 15.24 3.83 -3.18
N LEU A 27 14.70 4.79 -3.94
CA LEU A 27 15.48 5.66 -4.81
C LEU A 27 16.55 6.42 -4.04
N LEU A 28 16.19 6.96 -2.86
CA LEU A 28 17.14 7.61 -1.98
C LEU A 28 18.21 6.65 -1.48
N SER A 29 17.89 5.39 -1.16
CA SER A 29 18.93 4.44 -0.72
C SER A 29 20.03 4.19 -1.76
N TRP A 30 19.74 4.34 -3.06
CA TRP A 30 20.71 4.12 -4.14
C TRP A 30 21.62 5.33 -4.43
N VAL A 31 21.17 6.54 -4.10
CA VAL A 31 21.94 7.78 -4.38
C VAL A 31 22.72 8.28 -3.16
N ASN A 32 22.65 7.57 -2.03
CA ASN A 32 23.37 7.89 -0.79
C ASN A 32 23.21 9.35 -0.30
N PRO A 33 21.98 9.79 0.04
CA PRO A 33 21.68 11.15 0.44
C PRO A 33 22.20 11.47 1.85
N ASP A 34 22.23 12.77 2.18
CA ASP A 34 22.60 13.23 3.52
C ASP A 34 21.70 12.59 4.61
N PRO A 35 22.27 11.77 5.53
CA PRO A 35 21.52 11.11 6.59
C PRO A 35 20.92 12.08 7.62
N TYR A 36 21.41 13.32 7.69
CA TYR A 36 20.89 14.36 8.59
C TYR A 36 19.71 15.14 7.99
N ASN A 37 19.33 14.86 6.74
CA ASN A 37 18.13 15.44 6.16
C ASN A 37 16.86 14.92 6.87
N PRO A 38 15.98 15.78 7.40
CA PRO A 38 14.75 15.37 8.06
C PRO A 38 13.85 14.45 7.22
N ILE A 39 13.81 14.66 5.90
CA ILE A 39 13.01 13.84 4.97
C ILE A 39 13.59 12.43 4.88
N VAL A 40 14.92 12.30 4.78
CA VAL A 40 15.61 11.00 4.73
C VAL A 40 15.38 10.23 6.03
N ARG A 41 15.47 10.89 7.19
CA ARG A 41 15.18 10.26 8.48
C ARG A 41 13.72 9.82 8.59
N PHE A 42 12.78 10.64 8.16
CA PHE A 42 11.36 10.28 8.14
C PHE A 42 11.13 9.02 7.30
N LEU A 43 11.66 8.99 6.07
CA LEU A 43 11.50 7.86 5.15
C LEU A 43 12.11 6.58 5.75
N ARG A 44 13.35 6.63 6.28
CA ARG A 44 13.96 5.48 6.96
C ARG A 44 13.13 5.02 8.15
N ASN A 45 12.67 5.93 9.01
CA ASN A 45 11.87 5.56 10.18
C ASN A 45 10.53 4.94 9.78
N ALA A 46 9.92 5.39 8.69
CA ALA A 46 8.68 4.87 8.18
C ALA A 46 8.82 3.47 7.54
N THR A 47 9.95 3.19 6.87
CA THR A 47 10.12 1.97 6.08
C THR A 47 10.95 0.87 6.77
N GLU A 48 11.90 1.24 7.63
CA GLU A 48 12.85 0.30 8.25
C GLU A 48 12.20 -0.78 9.13
N PRO A 49 11.14 -0.52 9.91
CA PRO A 49 10.47 -1.59 10.66
C PRO A 49 9.96 -2.71 9.75
N LEU A 50 9.50 -2.38 8.54
CA LEU A 50 9.03 -3.38 7.58
C LEU A 50 10.20 -4.02 6.84
N TYR A 51 11.17 -3.23 6.37
CA TYR A 51 12.36 -3.77 5.70
C TYR A 51 13.14 -4.73 6.61
N SER A 52 13.37 -4.38 7.87
CA SER A 52 14.06 -5.23 8.84
C SER A 52 13.36 -6.59 9.05
N ARG A 53 12.03 -6.62 9.02
CA ARG A 53 11.24 -7.86 9.09
C ARG A 53 11.41 -8.70 7.83
N ILE A 54 11.36 -8.07 6.66
CA ILE A 54 11.52 -8.76 5.37
C ILE A 54 12.94 -9.30 5.25
N ARG A 55 13.99 -8.52 5.54
CA ARG A 55 15.38 -8.98 5.55
C ARG A 55 15.61 -10.15 6.51
N ARG A 56 14.89 -10.19 7.63
CA ARG A 56 14.97 -11.32 8.58
C ARG A 56 14.30 -12.59 8.04
N MET A 57 13.18 -12.47 7.35
CA MET A 57 12.46 -13.61 6.75
C MET A 57 13.13 -14.12 5.47
N PHE A 58 13.68 -13.21 4.67
CA PHE A 58 14.26 -13.49 3.37
C PHE A 58 15.66 -12.87 3.28
N PRO A 59 16.66 -13.38 4.03
CA PRO A 59 18.00 -12.79 4.06
C PRO A 59 18.69 -12.75 2.69
N PHE A 60 18.30 -13.64 1.77
CA PHE A 60 18.83 -13.72 0.41
C PHE A 60 18.44 -12.55 -0.50
N ILE A 61 17.50 -11.67 -0.10
CA ILE A 61 17.10 -10.51 -0.91
C ILE A 61 18.11 -9.35 -0.83
N VAL A 62 19.04 -9.41 0.12
CA VAL A 62 20.13 -8.45 0.24
C VAL A 62 21.33 -9.02 -0.51
N LEU A 63 21.60 -8.50 -1.71
CA LEU A 63 22.62 -9.03 -2.61
C LEU A 63 23.67 -7.97 -2.91
N GLY A 64 24.94 -8.25 -2.60
CA GLY A 64 26.06 -7.39 -3.00
C GLY A 64 25.97 -5.94 -2.51
N GLY A 65 25.29 -5.70 -1.38
CA GLY A 65 25.05 -4.35 -0.83
C GLY A 65 23.78 -3.66 -1.33
N PHE A 66 23.05 -4.25 -2.27
CA PHE A 66 21.73 -3.78 -2.69
C PHE A 66 20.62 -4.48 -1.91
N ASP A 67 19.73 -3.68 -1.34
CA ASP A 67 18.56 -4.16 -0.61
C ASP A 67 17.34 -4.21 -1.53
N LEU A 68 16.85 -5.42 -1.83
CA LEU A 68 15.62 -5.63 -2.63
C LEU A 68 14.34 -5.64 -1.77
N SER A 69 14.44 -5.43 -0.45
CA SER A 69 13.27 -5.30 0.45
C SER A 69 12.22 -4.29 -0.04
N PRO A 70 12.58 -3.11 -0.61
CA PRO A 70 11.59 -2.18 -1.12
C PRO A 70 10.71 -2.77 -2.23
N ILE A 71 11.28 -3.61 -3.10
CA ILE A 71 10.54 -4.26 -4.18
C ILE A 71 9.49 -5.21 -3.59
N VAL A 72 9.88 -6.00 -2.58
CA VAL A 72 8.95 -6.91 -1.88
C VAL A 72 7.81 -6.13 -1.24
N VAL A 73 8.10 -4.99 -0.59
CA VAL A 73 7.06 -4.13 0.00
C VAL A 73 6.14 -3.57 -1.07
N ILE A 74 6.68 -3.07 -2.18
CA ILE A 74 5.90 -2.52 -3.30
C ILE A 74 4.92 -3.57 -3.84
N PHE A 75 5.40 -4.81 -4.06
CA PHE A 75 4.52 -5.90 -4.51
C PHE A 75 3.44 -6.23 -3.48
N ALA A 76 3.79 -6.34 -2.20
CA ALA A 76 2.82 -6.62 -1.15
C ALA A 76 1.74 -5.54 -1.08
N VAL A 77 2.13 -4.26 -1.14
CA VAL A 77 1.22 -3.11 -1.12
C VAL A 77 0.31 -3.09 -2.35
N GLN A 78 0.84 -3.37 -3.54
CA GLN A 78 0.04 -3.45 -4.76
C GLN A 78 -1.01 -4.56 -4.68
N ILE A 79 -0.63 -5.75 -4.23
CA ILE A 79 -1.56 -6.88 -4.06
C ILE A 79 -2.66 -6.51 -3.07
N LEU A 80 -2.29 -5.97 -1.91
CA LEU A 80 -3.26 -5.57 -0.89
C LEU A 80 -4.22 -4.48 -1.39
N SER A 81 -3.71 -3.47 -2.07
CA SER A 81 -4.54 -2.38 -2.62
C SER A 81 -5.50 -2.92 -3.68
N ALA A 82 -5.01 -3.75 -4.61
CA ALA A 82 -5.84 -4.36 -5.65
C ALA A 82 -6.95 -5.25 -5.08
N LEU A 83 -6.67 -6.02 -4.02
CA LEU A 83 -7.67 -6.82 -3.34
C LEU A 83 -8.73 -5.94 -2.66
N ILE A 84 -8.33 -4.88 -1.96
CA ILE A 84 -9.25 -3.95 -1.31
C ILE A 84 -10.12 -3.24 -2.35
N ASP A 85 -9.53 -2.73 -3.42
CA ASP A 85 -10.24 -2.01 -4.47
C ASP A 85 -11.27 -2.90 -5.16
N ARG A 86 -10.92 -4.16 -5.42
CA ARG A 86 -11.85 -5.16 -5.96
C ARG A 86 -13.02 -5.41 -5.01
N LEU A 87 -12.74 -5.61 -3.72
CA LEU A 87 -13.80 -5.79 -2.71
C LEU A 87 -14.73 -4.59 -2.63
N VAL A 88 -14.18 -3.37 -2.64
CA VAL A 88 -14.97 -2.13 -2.64
C VAL A 88 -15.85 -2.04 -3.89
N PHE A 89 -15.30 -2.36 -5.06
CA PHE A 89 -16.03 -2.36 -6.33
C PHE A 89 -17.20 -3.34 -6.30
N ASP A 90 -16.95 -4.59 -5.91
CA ASP A 90 -17.96 -5.64 -5.85
C ASP A 90 -19.09 -5.29 -4.87
N MET A 91 -18.75 -4.80 -3.67
CA MET A 91 -19.73 -4.37 -2.67
C MET A 91 -20.54 -3.16 -3.14
N ALA A 92 -19.89 -2.18 -3.78
CA ALA A 92 -20.57 -0.99 -4.29
C ALA A 92 -21.53 -1.33 -5.44
N MET A 93 -21.14 -2.23 -6.35
CA MET A 93 -21.99 -2.70 -7.44
C MET A 93 -23.21 -3.47 -6.92
N ASN A 94 -23.02 -4.38 -5.98
CA ASN A 94 -24.12 -5.13 -5.37
C ASN A 94 -25.12 -4.21 -4.66
N ALA A 95 -24.63 -3.22 -3.90
CA ALA A 95 -25.49 -2.25 -3.23
C ALA A 95 -26.30 -1.39 -4.22
N ARG A 96 -25.69 -0.99 -5.34
CA ARG A 96 -26.37 -0.24 -6.41
C ARG A 96 -27.47 -1.07 -7.09
N MET A 97 -27.17 -2.33 -7.40
CA MET A 97 -28.14 -3.25 -8.01
C MET A 97 -29.35 -3.48 -7.10
N MET A 98 -29.14 -3.70 -5.81
CA MET A 98 -30.24 -3.88 -4.86
C MET A 98 -31.16 -2.66 -4.81
N GLY A 99 -30.59 -1.44 -4.85
CA GLY A 99 -31.38 -0.21 -4.92
C GLY A 99 -32.15 -0.05 -6.23
N ALA A 100 -31.58 -0.46 -7.35
CA ALA A 100 -32.26 -0.44 -8.65
C ALA A 100 -33.44 -1.43 -8.67
N LEU A 101 -33.24 -2.64 -8.16
CA LEU A 101 -34.29 -3.67 -8.11
C LEU A 101 -35.45 -3.25 -7.20
N SER A 102 -35.18 -2.68 -6.03
CA SER A 102 -36.25 -2.21 -5.15
C SER A 102 -37.05 -1.07 -5.78
N SER A 103 -36.38 -0.14 -6.47
CA SER A 103 -37.06 0.95 -7.18
C SER A 103 -37.94 0.47 -8.34
N PHE A 104 -37.52 -0.59 -9.04
CA PHE A 104 -38.28 -1.19 -10.13
C PHE A 104 -39.51 -1.95 -9.64
N LEU A 105 -39.41 -2.67 -8.53
CA LEU A 105 -40.53 -3.44 -7.96
C LEU A 105 -41.60 -2.56 -7.30
N MET A 106 -41.28 -1.30 -6.97
CA MET A 106 -42.18 -0.36 -6.29
C MET A 106 -42.87 0.63 -7.24
N GLY A 107 -42.55 0.61 -8.54
CA GLY A 107 -43.18 1.44 -9.58
C GLY A 107 -44.16 0.63 -10.43
#